data_AF-A0A973LS87-F1
#
_entry.id   AF-A0A973LS87-F1
#
_cell.length_a   1.000
_cell.length_b   1.000
_cell.length_c   1.000
_cell.angle_alpha   90.00
_cell.angle_beta   90.00
_cell.angle_gamma   90.00
#
_symmetry.space_group_name_H-M   'P 1'
#
loop_
_entity.id
_entity.type
_entity.pdbx_description
1 polymer ?
#
loop_
_entity_poly.entity_id
_entity_poly.type
_entity_poly.pdbx_seq_one_letter_code
_entity_poly.pdbx_strand_id
1 'polypeptide(L)'
;VAVVVAVVVDGAVDGAVDGGRVVAGEPWPVIREVPLVWHGEEVGRLLVGPSAAGRRELAALTPYLADAAHAVRLAADLRRSQERADAIREEERHRLCRDLHDSLATALSDMAAALDLARTGLRTTPAAADRLLIDLRASMDVVSRQIRELTYGLR
;
A
#
# COMPACT_ATOMS: atom_id res chain seq x y z
N VAL A 1 36.72 -5.70 23.72
CA VAL A 1 36.80 -5.83 22.26
C VAL A 1 35.42 -5.52 21.71
N ALA A 2 35.16 -4.29 21.31
CA ALA A 2 33.88 -3.89 20.74
C ALA A 2 34.02 -3.92 19.21
N VAL A 3 33.37 -4.86 18.55
CA VAL A 3 33.30 -4.91 17.09
C VAL A 3 32.05 -4.16 16.68
N VAL A 4 32.22 -2.98 16.09
CA VAL A 4 31.10 -2.29 15.45
C VAL A 4 30.91 -2.85 14.06
N VAL A 5 29.92 -3.73 13.92
CA VAL A 5 29.40 -4.19 12.64
C VAL A 5 28.27 -3.24 12.27
N ALA A 6 28.52 -2.33 11.34
CA ALA A 6 27.46 -1.60 10.66
C ALA A 6 27.34 -2.19 9.26
N VAL A 7 26.16 -2.73 8.94
CA VAL A 7 25.80 -3.15 7.59
C VAL A 7 25.06 -1.97 6.96
N VAL A 8 25.71 -1.29 6.02
CA VAL A 8 25.04 -0.27 5.19
C VAL A 8 24.54 -0.98 3.95
N VAL A 9 23.23 -1.25 3.89
CA VAL A 9 22.57 -1.80 2.71
C VAL A 9 22.27 -0.64 1.76
N ASP A 10 23.02 -0.53 0.67
CA ASP A 10 22.74 0.48 -0.37
C ASP A 10 21.49 0.05 -1.16
N GLY A 11 20.44 0.85 -1.02
CA GLY A 11 19.32 0.95 -1.95
C GLY A 11 19.25 2.41 -2.41
N ALA A 12 19.42 2.63 -3.70
CA ALA A 12 19.66 3.95 -4.29
C ALA A 12 18.64 5.04 -3.95
N VAL A 13 19.17 6.25 -3.94
CA VAL A 13 18.58 7.56 -3.64
C VAL A 13 17.56 7.96 -4.72
N ASP A 14 16.29 8.07 -4.34
CA ASP A 14 15.53 9.33 -4.45
C ASP A 14 14.31 9.24 -3.54
N GLY A 15 14.19 10.22 -2.64
CA GLY A 15 13.18 10.23 -1.57
C GLY A 15 13.64 9.51 -0.30
N ALA A 16 13.59 10.22 0.82
CA ALA A 16 13.93 9.75 2.16
C ALA A 16 13.42 8.32 2.44
N VAL A 17 14.32 7.39 2.75
CA VAL A 17 13.94 6.07 3.24
C VAL A 17 14.78 5.71 4.45
N ASP A 18 14.08 5.37 5.53
CA ASP A 18 14.56 4.79 6.77
C ASP A 18 15.14 3.39 6.50
N GLY A 19 16.29 3.35 5.84
CA GLY A 19 17.13 2.16 5.67
C GLY A 19 17.85 1.90 6.98
N GLY A 20 17.24 1.07 7.83
CA GLY A 20 17.68 0.79 9.19
C GLY A 20 19.19 0.62 9.32
N ARG A 21 19.87 1.66 9.79
CA ARG A 21 21.28 1.62 10.15
C ARG A 21 21.38 0.85 11.47
N VAL A 22 21.63 -0.45 11.40
CA VAL A 22 21.90 -1.24 12.60
C VAL A 22 23.36 -1.01 12.99
N VAL A 23 23.57 -0.22 14.05
CA VAL A 23 24.90 0.01 14.64
C VAL A 23 25.02 -0.84 15.89
N ALA A 24 25.92 -1.82 15.88
CA ALA A 24 26.27 -2.58 17.08
C ALA A 24 27.57 -2.05 17.70
N GLY A 25 27.54 -0.98 18.51
CA GLY A 25 28.68 -0.46 19.30
C GLY A 25 29.18 0.96 18.94
N GLU A 26 30.26 1.44 19.57
CA GLU A 26 30.77 2.82 19.40
C GLU A 26 31.63 3.02 18.13
N PRO A 27 31.31 3.99 17.24
CA PRO A 27 32.07 4.20 16.00
C PRO A 27 33.51 4.68 16.28
N TRP A 28 34.51 3.99 15.72
CA TRP A 28 35.92 4.38 15.81
C TRP A 28 36.33 5.30 14.64
N PRO A 29 37.34 6.17 14.80
CA PRO A 29 37.77 7.13 13.75
C PRO A 29 38.45 6.47 12.53
N VAL A 30 38.94 5.23 12.67
CA VAL A 30 39.59 4.46 11.60
C VAL A 30 38.71 3.26 11.29
N ILE A 31 38.03 3.32 10.14
CA ILE A 31 37.11 2.29 9.70
C ILE A 31 37.70 1.67 8.43
N ARG A 32 37.90 0.35 8.45
CA ARG A 32 38.10 -0.43 7.23
C ARG A 32 36.73 -0.83 6.69
N GLU A 33 36.48 -0.53 5.43
CA GLU A 33 35.27 -0.98 4.74
C GLU A 33 35.54 -2.32 4.06
N VAL A 34 34.59 -3.25 4.20
CA VAL A 34 34.60 -4.56 3.55
C VAL A 34 33.28 -4.70 2.78
N PRO A 35 33.28 -4.82 1.45
CA PRO A 35 32.04 -5.01 0.70
C PRO A 35 31.43 -6.37 1.03
N LEU A 36 30.12 -6.39 1.21
CA LEU A 36 29.31 -7.59 1.33
C LEU A 36 28.77 -7.92 -0.06
N VAL A 37 29.28 -9.00 -0.65
CA VAL A 37 28.92 -9.42 -2.00
C VAL A 37 28.15 -10.73 -1.92
N TRP A 38 26.91 -10.69 -2.40
CA TRP A 38 26.04 -11.86 -2.53
C TRP A 38 25.97 -12.26 -4.00
N HIS A 39 26.47 -13.45 -4.35
CA HIS A 39 26.51 -13.97 -5.73
C HIS A 39 26.98 -12.98 -6.81
N GLY A 40 27.96 -12.12 -6.49
CA GLY A 40 28.53 -11.14 -7.42
C GLY A 40 27.86 -9.76 -7.39
N GLU A 41 26.78 -9.59 -6.62
CA GLU A 41 26.13 -8.31 -6.39
C GLU A 41 26.56 -7.73 -5.03
N GLU A 42 26.99 -6.47 -5.01
CA GLU A 42 27.24 -5.77 -3.74
C GLU A 42 25.90 -5.45 -3.07
N VAL A 43 25.66 -6.07 -1.91
CA VAL A 43 24.42 -5.89 -1.13
C VAL A 43 24.60 -4.96 0.05
N GLY A 44 25.84 -4.54 0.32
CA GLY A 44 26.15 -3.53 1.33
C GLY A 44 27.61 -3.47 1.71
N ARG A 45 27.92 -2.69 2.74
CA ARG A 45 29.27 -2.54 3.29
C ARG A 45 29.31 -2.87 4.77
N LEU A 46 30.33 -3.61 5.18
CA LEU A 46 30.71 -3.87 6.56
C LEU A 46 31.80 -2.89 6.98
N LEU A 47 31.53 -2.08 8.00
CA LEU A 47 32.50 -1.19 8.63
C LEU A 47 33.22 -1.94 9.77
N VAL A 48 34.55 -1.84 9.82
CA VAL A 48 35.39 -2.60 10.78
C VAL A 48 36.39 -1.68 11.47
N GLY A 49 36.41 -1.67 12.81
CA GLY A 49 37.36 -0.88 13.60
C GLY A 49 38.80 -1.44 13.61
N PRO A 50 39.78 -0.66 14.11
CA PRO A 50 41.21 -0.97 13.97
C PRO A 50 41.69 -2.16 14.83
N SER A 51 40.97 -2.52 15.90
CA SER A 51 41.27 -3.68 16.77
C SER A 51 40.44 -4.93 16.46
N ALA A 52 39.72 -4.92 15.32
CA ALA A 52 38.83 -6.00 14.95
C ALA A 52 39.59 -7.26 14.47
N ALA A 53 38.82 -8.35 14.36
CA ALA A 53 39.27 -9.66 13.94
C ALA A 53 40.19 -9.62 12.70
N GLY A 54 41.16 -10.53 12.66
CA GLY A 54 42.12 -10.66 11.57
C GLY A 54 41.42 -10.91 10.23
N ARG A 55 42.12 -10.59 9.13
CA ARG A 55 41.61 -10.71 7.74
C ARG A 55 40.95 -12.07 7.46
N ARG A 56 41.40 -13.14 8.11
CA ARG A 56 40.89 -14.51 7.94
C ARG A 56 39.54 -14.74 8.61
N GLU A 57 39.33 -14.22 9.82
CA GLU A 57 38.04 -14.30 10.50
C GLU A 57 36.98 -13.45 9.79
N LEU A 58 37.36 -12.24 9.34
CA LEU A 58 36.47 -11.39 8.55
C LEU A 58 36.04 -12.08 7.25
N ALA A 59 36.99 -12.66 6.51
CA ALA A 59 36.68 -13.38 5.27
C ALA A 59 35.75 -14.59 5.49
N ALA A 60 35.81 -15.23 6.66
CA ALA A 60 34.92 -16.34 6.99
C ALA A 60 33.47 -15.88 7.30
N LEU A 61 33.31 -14.67 7.85
CA LEU A 61 32.00 -14.11 8.21
C LEU A 61 31.33 -13.35 7.06
N THR A 62 32.11 -12.80 6.11
CA THR A 62 31.60 -12.00 4.98
C THR A 62 30.46 -12.68 4.20
N PRO A 63 30.50 -13.97 3.83
CA PRO A 63 29.41 -14.60 3.09
C PRO A 63 28.08 -14.64 3.87
N TYR A 64 28.14 -14.99 5.16
CA TYR A 64 26.95 -15.01 6.03
C TYR A 64 26.37 -13.61 6.24
N LEU A 65 27.23 -12.59 6.36
CA LEU A 65 26.80 -11.20 6.45
C LEU A 65 26.21 -10.70 5.13
N ALA A 66 26.71 -11.16 3.99
CA ALA A 66 26.14 -10.87 2.69
C ALA A 66 24.75 -11.51 2.50
N ASP A 67 24.56 -12.77 2.92
CA ASP A 67 23.24 -13.42 2.92
C ASP A 67 22.23 -12.66 3.80
N ALA A 68 22.63 -12.26 5.01
CA ALA A 68 21.78 -11.49 5.91
C ALA A 68 21.44 -10.10 5.34
N ALA A 69 22.42 -9.40 4.77
CA ALA A 69 22.21 -8.11 4.13
C ALA A 69 21.24 -8.21 2.94
N HIS A 70 21.36 -9.26 2.12
CA HIS A 70 20.44 -9.52 1.02
C HIS A 70 19.00 -9.77 1.51
N ALA A 71 18.83 -10.60 2.55
CA ALA A 71 17.52 -10.87 3.13
C ALA A 71 16.85 -9.60 3.70
N VAL A 72 17.62 -8.73 4.37
CA VAL A 72 17.13 -7.44 4.87
C VAL A 72 16.70 -6.52 3.72
N ARG A 73 17.49 -6.46 2.64
CA ARG A 73 17.16 -5.68 1.45
C ARG A 73 15.85 -6.14 0.82
N LEU A 74 15.68 -7.46 0.64
CA LEU A 74 14.47 -8.04 0.08
C LEU A 74 13.23 -7.77 0.95
N ALA A 75 13.37 -7.86 2.28
CA ALA A 75 12.30 -7.52 3.21
C ALA A 75 11.90 -6.03 3.13
N ALA A 76 12.88 -5.13 2.95
CA ALA A 76 12.63 -3.71 2.76
C ALA A 76 11.95 -3.41 1.40
N ASP A 77 12.37 -4.08 0.33
CA ASP A 77 11.71 -3.99 -0.98
C ASP A 77 10.25 -4.44 -0.91
N LEU A 78 10.00 -5.58 -0.25
CA LEU A 78 8.65 -6.09 -0.04
C LEU A 78 7.80 -5.11 0.78
N ARG A 79 8.35 -4.57 1.87
CA ARG A 79 7.68 -3.56 2.71
C ARG A 79 7.27 -2.34 1.87
N ARG A 80 8.20 -1.78 1.09
CA ARG A 80 7.94 -0.64 0.20
C ARG A 80 6.87 -0.98 -0.85
N SER A 81 6.89 -2.19 -1.39
CA SER A 81 5.85 -2.63 -2.33
C SER A 81 4.48 -2.75 -1.67
N GLN A 82 4.41 -3.24 -0.44
CA GLN A 82 3.16 -3.32 0.34
C GLN A 82 2.61 -1.94 0.66
N GLU A 83 3.46 -1.03 1.14
CA GLU A 83 3.07 0.36 1.46
C GLU A 83 2.51 1.08 0.22
N ARG A 84 3.14 0.91 -0.95
CA ARG A 84 2.62 1.46 -2.21
C ARG A 84 1.28 0.84 -2.58
N ALA A 85 1.13 -0.48 -2.42
CA ALA A 85 -0.12 -1.17 -2.73
C ALA A 85 -1.25 -0.72 -1.79
N ASP A 86 -0.96 -0.50 -0.52
CA ASP A 86 -1.93 -0.04 0.47
C ASP A 86 -2.34 1.41 0.23
N ALA A 87 -1.40 2.28 -0.13
CA ALA A 87 -1.71 3.65 -0.55
C ALA A 87 -2.63 3.69 -1.78
N ILE A 88 -2.34 2.86 -2.79
CA ILE A 88 -3.20 2.76 -4.00
C ILE A 88 -4.59 2.21 -3.64
N ARG A 89 -4.67 1.20 -2.77
CA ARG A 89 -5.95 0.64 -2.33
C ARG A 89 -6.79 1.66 -1.57
N GLU A 90 -6.17 2.46 -0.71
CA GLU A 90 -6.89 3.48 0.06
C GLU A 90 -7.40 4.61 -0.83
N GLU A 91 -6.60 5.05 -1.81
CA GLU A 91 -7.06 6.02 -2.80
C GLU A 91 -8.24 5.47 -3.62
N GLU A 92 -8.15 4.22 -4.09
CA GLU A 92 -9.23 3.60 -4.85
C GLU A 92 -10.49 3.39 -3.98
N ARG A 93 -10.33 3.03 -2.70
CA ARG A 93 -11.45 2.94 -1.75
C ARG A 93 -12.15 4.29 -1.57
N HIS A 94 -11.37 5.37 -1.41
CA HIS A 94 -11.93 6.71 -1.31
C HIS A 94 -12.60 7.18 -2.60
N ARG A 95 -12.01 6.88 -3.75
CA ARG A 95 -12.60 7.17 -5.05
C ARG A 95 -13.91 6.40 -5.25
N LEU A 96 -13.92 5.09 -5.04
CA LEU A 96 -15.12 4.27 -5.12
C LEU A 96 -16.20 4.77 -4.15
N CYS A 97 -15.84 5.12 -2.91
CA CYS A 97 -16.80 5.69 -1.97
C CYS A 97 -17.44 6.98 -2.49
N ARG A 98 -16.67 7.88 -3.13
CA ARG A 98 -17.18 9.10 -3.75
C ARG A 98 -18.07 8.80 -4.96
N ASP A 99 -17.60 7.98 -5.89
CA ASP A 99 -18.35 7.62 -7.11
C ASP A 99 -19.69 6.93 -6.75
N LEU A 100 -19.68 6.08 -5.71
CA LEU A 100 -20.89 5.48 -5.16
C LEU A 100 -21.79 6.50 -4.48
N HIS A 101 -21.24 7.38 -3.65
CA HIS A 101 -22.02 8.40 -2.98
C HIS A 101 -22.71 9.32 -4.00
N ASP A 102 -22.00 9.77 -5.02
CA ASP A 102 -22.52 10.69 -6.03
C ASP A 102 -23.58 10.01 -6.90
N SER A 103 -23.31 8.79 -7.39
CA SER A 103 -24.27 8.04 -8.19
C SER A 103 -25.56 7.67 -7.41
N LEU A 104 -25.43 7.34 -6.12
CA LEU A 104 -26.59 7.09 -5.25
C LEU A 104 -27.35 8.38 -4.91
N ALA A 105 -26.66 9.48 -4.64
CA ALA A 105 -27.29 10.77 -4.37
C ALA A 105 -28.09 11.28 -5.58
N THR A 106 -27.54 11.14 -6.79
CA THR A 106 -28.26 11.44 -8.04
C THR A 106 -29.48 10.54 -8.20
N ALA A 107 -29.31 9.22 -8.07
CA ALA A 107 -30.42 8.28 -8.23
C ALA A 107 -31.55 8.51 -7.23
N LEU A 108 -31.24 8.80 -5.96
CA LEU A 108 -32.22 9.12 -4.93
C LEU A 108 -32.97 10.43 -5.22
N SER A 109 -32.28 11.43 -5.76
CA SER A 109 -32.90 12.71 -6.16
C SER A 109 -33.89 12.51 -7.30
N ASP A 110 -33.53 11.71 -8.31
CA ASP A 110 -34.41 11.36 -9.43
C ASP A 110 -35.65 10.59 -8.95
N MET A 111 -35.45 9.64 -8.02
CA MET A 111 -36.54 8.89 -7.41
C MET A 111 -37.49 9.79 -6.61
N ALA A 112 -36.97 10.75 -5.85
CA ALA A 112 -37.78 11.72 -5.11
C ALA A 112 -38.61 12.58 -6.05
N ALA A 113 -38.01 13.09 -7.13
CA ALA A 113 -38.72 13.87 -8.14
C ALA A 113 -39.82 13.06 -8.85
N ALA A 114 -39.55 11.80 -9.20
CA ALA A 114 -40.54 10.90 -9.80
C ALA A 114 -41.72 10.63 -8.85
N LEU A 115 -41.43 10.47 -7.54
CA LEU A 115 -42.44 10.29 -6.51
C LEU A 115 -43.33 11.53 -6.35
N ASP A 116 -42.75 12.73 -6.34
CA ASP A 116 -43.49 13.99 -6.26
C ASP A 116 -44.40 14.20 -7.47
N LEU A 117 -43.91 13.85 -8.66
CA LEU A 117 -44.69 13.90 -9.90
C LEU A 117 -45.86 12.90 -9.84
N ALA A 118 -45.60 11.66 -9.43
CA ALA A 118 -46.64 10.64 -9.27
C ALA A 118 -47.70 11.10 -8.26
N ARG A 119 -47.27 11.61 -7.10
CA ARG A 119 -48.16 12.13 -6.04
C ARG A 119 -49.06 13.25 -6.55
N THR A 120 -48.53 14.15 -7.38
CA THR A 120 -49.30 15.23 -8.00
C THR A 120 -50.29 14.68 -9.03
N GLY A 121 -49.87 13.68 -9.80
CA GLY A 121 -50.69 12.98 -10.79
C GLY A 121 -51.84 12.15 -10.21
N LEU A 122 -51.77 11.70 -8.95
CA LEU A 122 -52.82 10.86 -8.33
C LEU A 122 -54.23 11.47 -8.39
N ARG A 123 -54.34 12.81 -8.39
CA ARG A 123 -55.64 13.51 -8.42
C ARG A 123 -56.09 13.88 -9.84
N THR A 124 -55.16 14.03 -10.78
CA THR A 124 -55.43 14.57 -12.12
C THR A 124 -55.33 13.50 -13.21
N THR A 125 -54.34 12.62 -13.11
CA THR A 125 -54.00 11.58 -14.11
C THR A 125 -53.59 10.27 -13.43
N PRO A 126 -54.52 9.53 -12.79
CA PRO A 126 -54.20 8.36 -11.97
C PRO A 126 -53.45 7.25 -12.73
N ALA A 127 -53.79 7.01 -13.99
CA ALA A 127 -53.11 6.01 -14.81
C ALA A 127 -51.66 6.39 -15.14
N ALA A 128 -51.35 7.69 -15.28
CA ALA A 128 -49.97 8.16 -15.47
C ALA A 128 -49.18 8.08 -14.16
N ALA A 129 -49.81 8.42 -13.04
CA ALA A 129 -49.22 8.25 -11.71
C ALA A 129 -48.88 6.79 -11.40
N ASP A 130 -49.77 5.84 -11.73
CA ASP A 130 -49.53 4.41 -11.55
C ASP A 130 -48.31 3.93 -12.37
N ARG A 131 -48.19 4.37 -13.64
CA ARG A 131 -47.00 4.08 -14.46
C ARG A 131 -45.71 4.64 -13.84
N LEU A 132 -45.73 5.88 -13.38
CA LEU A 132 -44.56 6.48 -12.71
C LEU A 132 -44.13 5.70 -11.47
N LEU A 133 -45.08 5.16 -10.70
CA LEU A 133 -44.78 4.34 -9.52
C LEU A 133 -44.20 2.97 -9.90
N ILE A 134 -44.68 2.36 -10.98
CA ILE A 134 -44.11 1.11 -11.53
C ILE A 134 -42.67 1.34 -12.00
N ASP A 135 -42.43 2.42 -12.75
CA ASP A 135 -41.10 2.77 -13.26
C ASP A 135 -40.13 3.11 -12.11
N LEU A 136 -40.62 3.83 -11.09
CA LEU A 136 -39.87 4.11 -9.87
C LEU A 136 -39.47 2.81 -9.16
N ARG A 137 -40.40 1.86 -9.01
CA ARG A 137 -40.11 0.56 -8.38
C ARG A 137 -39.06 -0.22 -9.17
N ALA A 138 -39.17 -0.26 -10.49
CA ALA A 138 -38.17 -0.92 -11.33
C ALA A 138 -36.79 -0.26 -11.16
N SER A 139 -36.73 1.06 -11.13
CA SER A 139 -35.49 1.82 -10.92
C SER A 139 -34.85 1.54 -9.56
N MET A 140 -35.65 1.45 -8.49
CA MET A 140 -35.18 1.04 -7.16
C MET A 140 -34.58 -0.37 -7.16
N ASP A 141 -35.19 -1.32 -7.86
CA ASP A 141 -34.69 -2.69 -7.96
C ASP A 141 -33.34 -2.75 -8.71
N VAL A 142 -33.14 -1.89 -9.72
CA VAL A 142 -31.85 -1.73 -10.41
C VAL A 142 -30.77 -1.24 -9.46
N VAL A 143 -31.01 -0.14 -8.75
CA VAL A 143 -30.04 0.43 -7.80
C VAL A 143 -29.72 -0.55 -6.67
N SER A 144 -30.72 -1.25 -6.13
CA SER A 144 -30.52 -2.27 -5.11
C SER A 144 -29.63 -3.43 -5.60
N ARG A 145 -29.77 -3.85 -6.86
CA ARG A 145 -28.89 -4.87 -7.45
C ARG A 145 -27.46 -4.35 -7.63
N GLN A 146 -27.28 -3.13 -8.11
CA GLN A 146 -25.95 -2.50 -8.24
C GLN A 146 -25.22 -2.47 -6.89
N ILE A 147 -25.89 -2.02 -5.81
CA ILE A 147 -25.32 -2.01 -4.46
C ILE A 147 -24.91 -3.42 -4.00
N ARG A 148 -25.75 -4.44 -4.28
CA ARG A 148 -25.43 -5.84 -3.93
C ARG A 148 -24.23 -6.36 -4.71
N GLU A 149 -24.18 -6.16 -6.02
CA GLU A 149 -23.05 -6.56 -6.88
C GLU A 149 -21.74 -5.93 -6.40
N LEU A 150 -21.75 -4.65 -6.04
CA LEU A 150 -20.61 -3.95 -5.44
C LEU A 150 -20.18 -4.55 -4.10
N THR A 151 -21.15 -4.84 -3.21
CA THR A 151 -20.85 -5.41 -1.89
C THR A 151 -20.25 -6.81 -1.99
N TYR A 152 -20.67 -7.61 -2.98
CA TYR A 152 -20.06 -8.92 -3.24
C TYR A 152 -18.66 -8.82 -3.83
N GLY A 153 -18.36 -7.79 -4.63
CA GLY A 153 -17.02 -7.56 -5.18
C GLY A 153 -15.99 -7.05 -4.17
N LEU A 154 -16.45 -6.56 -3.01
CA LEU A 154 -15.61 -5.97 -1.95
C LEU A 154 -15.29 -6.93 -0.78
N ARG A 155 -15.71 -8.20 -0.88
CA ARG A 155 -15.58 -9.20 0.20
C ARG A 155 -14.49 -10.23 -0.06
#